data_AF-A0A6V7L6S5-F1
#
_entry.id   AF-A0A6V7L6S5-F1
#
_cell.length_a   1.000
_cell.length_b   1.000
_cell.length_c   1.000
_cell.angle_alpha   90.00
_cell.angle_beta   90.00
_cell.angle_gamma   90.00
#
_symmetry.space_group_name_H-M   'P 1'
#
loop_
_entity.id
_entity.type
_entity.pdbx_description
1 polymer ?
#
loop_
_entity_poly.entity_id
_entity_poly.type
_entity_poly.pdbx_seq_one_letter_code
_entity_poly.pdbx_strand_id
1 'polypeptide(L)'
;MHVLTAGHCVHELPKKDIVVAAGIRNWDDNLFAEFRYVHKIHLHPMYRPGKPNVSLATICLLVTCQCFLGPPRWRLFSDNDIAVLE
;
A
#
# COMPACT_ATOMS: atom_id res chain seq x y z
N MET A 1 11.53 -5.44 -1.59
CA MET A 1 11.44 -3.97 -1.60
C MET A 1 10.65 -3.53 -0.38
N HIS A 2 10.94 -2.35 0.15
CA HIS A 2 10.26 -1.78 1.31
C HIS A 2 9.57 -0.48 0.90
N VAL A 3 8.33 -0.29 1.32
CA VAL A 3 7.50 0.87 0.98
C VAL A 3 6.99 1.50 2.26
N LEU A 4 7.22 2.79 2.41
CA LEU A 4 6.69 3.57 3.53
C LEU A 4 5.33 4.15 3.14
N THR A 5 4.35 4.04 4.02
CA THR A 5 3.01 4.58 3.83
C THR A 5 2.39 4.95 5.17
N ALA A 6 1.19 5.51 5.16
CA ALA A 6 0.45 5.75 6.39
C ALA A 6 -0.32 4.48 6.85
N GLY A 7 -0.33 4.22 8.15
CA GLY A 7 -0.98 3.07 8.76
C GLY A 7 -2.49 3.07 8.54
N HIS A 8 -3.13 4.24 8.48
CA HIS A 8 -4.57 4.32 8.23
C HIS A 8 -4.98 3.83 6.84
N CYS A 9 -4.04 3.74 5.89
CA CYS A 9 -4.30 3.25 4.54
C CYS A 9 -4.41 1.73 4.48
N VAL A 10 -3.83 1.04 5.46
CA VAL A 10 -3.62 -0.41 5.40
C VAL A 10 -4.11 -1.15 6.64
N HIS A 11 -4.50 -0.46 7.72
CA HIS A 11 -4.80 -1.11 8.99
C HIS A 11 -6.02 -2.05 8.96
N GLU A 12 -6.98 -1.80 8.06
CA GLU A 12 -8.19 -2.64 7.89
C GLU A 12 -8.12 -3.52 6.65
N LEU A 13 -7.03 -3.43 5.89
CA LEU A 13 -6.89 -4.15 4.64
C LEU A 13 -6.05 -5.41 4.85
N PRO A 14 -6.53 -6.58 4.44
CA PRO A 14 -5.71 -7.77 4.44
C PRO A 14 -4.64 -7.63 3.36
N LYS A 15 -3.38 -7.98 3.68
CA LYS A 15 -2.23 -7.83 2.78
C LYS A 15 -2.41 -8.40 1.37
N LYS A 16 -3.21 -9.47 1.22
CA LYS A 16 -3.51 -10.12 -0.06
C LYS A 16 -4.30 -9.23 -1.02
N ASP A 17 -5.03 -8.28 -0.46
CA ASP A 17 -5.86 -7.35 -1.21
C ASP A 17 -5.07 -6.06 -1.48
N ILE A 18 -3.78 -5.97 -1.12
CA ILE A 18 -2.96 -4.76 -1.29
C ILE A 18 -1.89 -4.99 -2.36
N VAL A 19 -1.81 -4.04 -3.30
CA VAL A 19 -0.72 -3.93 -4.27
C VAL A 19 -0.08 -2.56 -4.24
N VAL A 20 1.25 -2.58 -4.25
CA VAL A 20 2.06 -1.39 -4.42
C VAL A 20 2.30 -1.18 -5.90
N ALA A 21 2.02 0.02 -6.38
CA ALA A 21 2.35 0.44 -7.73
C ALA A 21 3.40 1.55 -7.67
N ALA A 22 4.61 1.25 -8.14
CA ALA A 22 5.71 2.20 -8.15
C ALA A 22 5.94 2.77 -9.55
N GLY A 23 6.41 4.02 -9.65
CA GLY A 23 6.69 4.67 -10.93
C GLY A 23 5.45 5.16 -11.67
N ILE A 24 4.30 5.23 -11.01
CA ILE A 24 3.08 5.81 -11.58
C ILE A 24 3.18 7.33 -11.55
N ARG A 25 3.02 7.95 -12.72
CA ARG A 25 2.81 9.40 -12.86
C ARG A 25 1.34 9.75 -13.10
N ASN A 26 0.65 8.91 -13.88
CA ASN A 26 -0.78 8.97 -14.11
C ASN A 26 -1.31 7.52 -14.13
N TRP A 27 -2.46 7.27 -13.50
CA TRP A 27 -3.10 5.95 -13.53
C TRP A 27 -3.59 5.54 -14.92
N ASP A 28 -3.91 6.52 -15.78
CA ASP A 28 -4.28 6.27 -17.18
C ASP A 28 -3.08 5.88 -18.05
N ASP A 29 -1.86 6.19 -17.60
CA ASP A 29 -0.60 5.91 -18.32
C ASP A 29 0.36 5.16 -17.39
N ASN A 30 0.08 3.87 -17.23
CA ASN A 30 0.79 2.96 -16.33
C ASN A 30 1.86 2.10 -17.05
N LEU A 31 2.29 2.50 -18.25
CA LEU A 31 3.24 1.75 -19.08
C LEU A 31 4.57 1.43 -18.38
N PHE A 32 4.97 2.27 -17.42
CA PHE A 32 6.22 2.12 -16.64
C PHE A 32 5.96 1.71 -15.18
N ALA A 33 4.72 1.38 -14.83
CA ALA A 33 4.36 1.06 -13.46
C ALA A 33 4.85 -0.34 -13.07
N GLU A 34 5.53 -0.43 -11.93
CA GLU A 34 5.86 -1.71 -11.31
C GLU A 34 4.84 -2.07 -10.24
N PHE A 35 4.11 -3.17 -10.46
CA PHE A 35 3.17 -3.71 -9.49
C PHE A 35 3.82 -4.81 -8.65
N ARG A 36 3.64 -4.74 -7.33
CA ARG A 36 4.14 -5.72 -6.36
C ARG A 36 3.12 -6.03 -5.28
N TYR A 37 2.91 -7.32 -5.04
CA TYR A 37 2.05 -7.78 -3.94
C TYR A 37 2.73 -7.63 -2.58
N VAL A 38 1.93 -7.28 -1.57
CA VAL A 38 2.41 -7.13 -0.21
C VAL A 38 2.52 -8.50 0.48
N HIS A 39 3.72 -8.82 0.94
CA HIS A 39 4.01 -10.04 1.69
C HIS A 39 3.81 -9.86 3.20
N LYS A 40 4.15 -8.68 3.71
CA LYS A 40 4.08 -8.35 5.14
C LYS A 40 3.81 -6.88 5.36
N ILE A 41 3.03 -6.58 6.40
CA ILE A 41 2.68 -5.22 6.84
C ILE A 41 3.28 -5.05 8.23
N HIS A 42 4.03 -3.97 8.43
CA HIS A 42 4.58 -3.57 9.71
C HIS A 42 3.99 -2.22 10.11
N LEU A 43 2.95 -2.26 10.95
CA LEU A 43 2.38 -1.07 11.58
C LEU A 43 3.25 -0.66 12.77
N HIS A 44 3.41 0.65 12.96
CA HIS A 44 4.09 1.17 14.15
C HIS A 44 3.37 0.68 15.43
N PRO A 45 4.08 0.21 16.48
CA PRO A 45 3.44 -0.34 17.68
C PRO A 45 2.50 0.62 18.42
N MET A 46 2.70 1.94 18.24
CA MET A 46 1.85 2.98 18.83
C MET A 46 0.73 3.45 17.90
N TYR A 47 0.60 2.88 16.69
CA TYR A 47 -0.49 3.22 15.77
C TYR A 47 -1.84 2.91 16.44
N ARG A 48 -2.72 3.92 16.50
CA ARG A 48 -4.08 3.77 17.02
C ARG A 48 -5.08 4.38 16.04
N PRO A 49 -6.03 3.60 15.50
CA PRO A 49 -7.03 4.13 14.58
C PRO A 49 -7.90 5.17 15.29
N GLY A 50 -8.29 6.22 14.55
CA GLY A 50 -9.14 7.30 15.07
C GLY A 50 -8.49 8.26 16.08
N LYS A 51 -7.19 8.12 16.38
CA LYS A 51 -6.46 9.09 17.21
C LYS A 51 -5.43 9.86 16.37
N PRO A 52 -5.54 11.20 16.26
CA PRO A 52 -4.58 12.02 15.54
C PRO A 52 -3.32 12.27 16.38
N ASN A 53 -2.67 11.22 16.88
CA ASN A 53 -1.54 11.39 17.79
C ASN A 53 -0.23 10.98 17.11
N VAL A 54 0.57 12.01 16.80
CA VAL A 54 1.99 12.01 16.43
C VAL A 54 2.32 11.48 15.03
N SER A 55 2.91 12.34 14.19
CA SER A 55 3.30 12.13 12.79
C SER A 55 4.11 10.85 12.48
N LEU A 56 4.72 10.23 13.50
CA LEU A 56 5.48 8.98 13.38
C LEU A 56 4.66 7.72 13.73
N ALA A 57 3.63 7.86 14.57
CA ALA A 57 2.76 6.75 14.96
C ALA A 57 1.80 6.36 13.83
N THR A 58 1.67 7.20 12.80
CA THR A 58 0.90 6.94 11.58
C THR A 58 1.72 6.23 10.50
N ILE A 59 2.97 5.84 10.74
CA ILE A 59 3.83 5.22 9.71
C ILE A 59 3.63 3.71 9.66
N CYS A 60 3.59 3.16 8.45
CA CYS A 60 3.57 1.74 8.15
C CYS A 60 4.63 1.40 7.11
N LEU A 61 5.28 0.26 7.28
CA LEU A 61 6.21 -0.31 6.33
C LEU A 61 5.60 -1.54 5.67
N LEU A 62 5.45 -1.52 4.34
CA LEU A 62 5.04 -2.66 3.54
C LEU A 62 6.28 -3.36 2.99
N VAL A 63 6.34 -4.67 3.18
CA VAL A 63 7.34 -5.54 2.55
C VAL A 63 6.68 -6.18 1.34
N THR A 64 7.24 -5.97 0.16
CA THR A 64 6.72 -6.53 -1.08
C THR A 64 7.59 -7.68 -1.58
N CYS A 65 6.94 -8.71 -2.13
CA CYS A 65 7.59 -9.85 -2.78
C CYS A 65 7.57 -9.69 -4.29
N GLN A 66 8.60 -10.22 -4.94
CA GLN A 66 8.77 -10.22 -6.38
C GLN A 66 8.05 -11.44 -6.97
N CYS A 67 6.72 -11.45 -6.91
CA CYS A 67 5.92 -12.49 -7.56
C CYS A 67 4.96 -11.83 -8.55
N PHE A 68 5.27 -12.01 -9.83
CA PHE A 68 4.57 -11.43 -10.97
C PHE A 68 3.49 -12.41 -11.44
N LEU A 69 2.21 -12.07 -11.30
CA LEU A 69 1.11 -12.85 -11.87
C LEU A 69 -0.02 -11.90 -12.30
N GLY A 70 -0.04 -11.56 -13.59
CA GLY A 70 -1.17 -11.02 -14.38
C GLY A 70 -1.73 -9.64 -13.96
N PRO A 71 -2.53 -8.99 -14.83
CA PRO A 71 -3.25 -7.76 -14.49
C PRO A 71 -4.52 -8.09 -13.69
N PRO A 72 -4.62 -7.66 -12.43
CA PRO A 72 -5.79 -7.82 -11.59
C PRO A 72 -6.73 -6.60 -11.66
N ARG A 73 -7.93 -6.73 -11.10
CA ARG A 73 -8.95 -5.67 -11.01
C ARG A 73 -8.78 -4.92 -9.68
N TRP A 74 -8.71 -3.58 -9.71
CA TRP A 74 -8.35 -2.78 -8.53
C TRP A 74 -9.34 -1.64 -8.24
N ARG A 75 -9.50 -1.29 -6.95
CA ARG A 75 -10.20 -0.10 -6.46
C ARG A 75 -9.21 0.87 -5.80
N LEU A 76 -9.36 2.16 -6.09
CA LEU A 76 -8.48 3.24 -5.64
C LEU A 76 -8.93 3.82 -4.30
N PHE A 77 -7.96 4.15 -3.44
CA PHE A 77 -8.13 5.07 -2.32
C PHE A 77 -7.33 6.34 -2.60
N SER A 78 -8.04 7.46 -2.79
CA SER A 78 -7.58 8.72 -3.43
C SER A 78 -6.36 9.41 -2.82
N ASP A 79 -5.90 9.03 -1.64
CA ASP A 79 -4.94 9.85 -0.88
C ASP A 79 -3.58 9.17 -0.65
N ASN A 80 -3.36 7.95 -1.13
CA ASN A 80 -2.13 7.20 -0.83
C ASN A 80 -1.73 6.29 -2.00
N ASP A 81 -0.42 6.14 -2.22
CA ASP A 81 0.22 5.36 -3.30
C ASP A 81 -0.01 3.82 -3.23
N ILE A 82 -1.21 3.38 -2.85
CA ILE A 82 -1.60 1.99 -2.61
C ILE A 82 -2.87 1.68 -3.41
N ALA A 83 -2.83 0.59 -4.18
CA ALA A 83 -3.99 0.04 -4.87
C ALA A 83 -4.53 -1.20 -4.14
N VAL A 84 -5.85 -1.38 -4.14
CA VAL A 84 -6.52 -2.51 -3.48
C VAL A 84 -7.20 -3.40 -4.51
N LEU A 85 -7.08 -4.73 -4.38
CA LEU A 85 -7.73 -5.71 -5.27
C LEU A 85 -9.23 -5.76 -5.00
N GLU A 86 -10.06 -5.78 -6.06
CA GLU A 86 -11.50 -6.08 -5.96
C GLU A 86 -11.78 -7.59 -5.88
#